data_AF-A0AAW1LR87-F1
#
_entry.id   AF-A0AAW1LR87-F1
#
_cell.length_a   1.000
_cell.length_b   1.000
_cell.length_c   1.000
_cell.angle_alpha   90.00
_cell.angle_beta   90.00
_cell.angle_gamma   90.00
#
_symmetry.space_group_name_H-M   'P 1'
#
loop_
_entity.id
_entity.type
_entity.pdbx_description
1 polymer ?
#
loop_
_entity_poly.entity_id
_entity_poly.type
_entity_poly.pdbx_seq_one_letter_code
_entity_poly.pdbx_strand_id
1 'polypeptide(L)'
;MKQLAENIETVFLCPLPMDPLTPEQETEFHHITHCHICEQPFDISNNRVRDHDHLTGIYRGAAHEGCNINYQDSHIIPVVFHNLSGYDSHFIIKDLATNFKGRVDLLPINKEHYISFTKHIDGNLIIYPSPNI
;
A
#
# COMPACT_ATOMS: atom_id res chain seq x y z
N MET A 1 -16.42 11.13 5.16
CA MET A 1 -15.80 10.17 6.10
C MET A 1 -16.19 8.74 5.77
N LYS A 2 -17.49 8.38 5.70
CA LYS A 2 -17.92 7.01 5.33
C LYS A 2 -17.33 6.52 4.01
N GLN A 3 -17.39 7.32 2.96
CA GLN A 3 -16.89 6.90 1.64
C GLN A 3 -15.36 6.76 1.55
N LEU A 4 -14.59 7.48 2.38
CA LEU A 4 -13.13 7.29 2.47
C LEU A 4 -12.80 6.01 3.25
N ALA A 5 -13.55 5.75 4.34
CA ALA A 5 -13.43 4.52 5.09
C ALA A 5 -13.83 3.31 4.23
N GLU A 6 -14.93 3.39 3.47
CA GLU A 6 -15.36 2.36 2.53
C GLU A 6 -14.33 2.12 1.42
N ASN A 7 -13.65 3.17 0.92
CA ASN A 7 -12.58 3.02 -0.07
C ASN A 7 -11.30 2.40 0.51
N ILE A 8 -10.94 2.73 1.75
CA ILE A 8 -9.81 2.09 2.46
C ILE A 8 -10.18 0.63 2.75
N GLU A 9 -11.37 0.38 3.30
CA GLU A 9 -11.88 -0.96 3.55
C GLU A 9 -11.92 -1.80 2.26
N THR A 10 -12.34 -1.26 1.12
CA THR A 10 -12.32 -2.03 -0.14
C THR A 10 -10.91 -2.29 -0.66
N VAL A 11 -9.98 -1.35 -0.53
CA VAL A 11 -8.57 -1.55 -0.94
C VAL A 11 -7.85 -2.53 -0.02
N PHE A 12 -8.15 -2.55 1.28
CA PHE A 12 -7.47 -3.41 2.25
C PHE A 12 -8.21 -4.71 2.59
N LEU A 13 -9.53 -4.78 2.40
CA LEU A 13 -10.39 -5.93 2.77
C LEU A 13 -10.93 -6.70 1.55
N CYS A 14 -10.82 -6.16 0.34
CA CYS A 14 -11.09 -6.92 -0.89
C CYS A 14 -9.75 -7.22 -1.57
N PRO A 15 -9.08 -8.34 -1.20
CA PRO A 15 -7.77 -8.65 -1.75
C PRO A 15 -7.88 -8.80 -3.27
N LEU A 16 -7.00 -8.11 -4.01
CA LEU A 16 -6.92 -8.33 -5.46
C LEU A 16 -6.60 -9.80 -5.72
N PRO A 17 -7.27 -10.42 -6.72
CA PRO A 17 -6.91 -11.77 -7.13
C PRO A 17 -5.46 -11.76 -7.64
N MET A 18 -4.77 -12.87 -7.43
CA MET A 18 -3.41 -13.05 -7.91
C MET A 18 -3.37 -12.98 -9.45
N ASP A 19 -2.38 -12.27 -9.98
CA ASP A 19 -2.10 -12.25 -11.40
C ASP A 19 -1.68 -13.65 -11.90
N PRO A 20 -1.93 -13.99 -13.18
CA PRO A 20 -1.43 -15.22 -13.76
C PRO A 20 0.11 -15.27 -13.66
N LEU A 21 0.65 -16.36 -13.09
CA LEU A 21 2.09 -16.56 -12.98
C LEU A 21 2.74 -16.62 -14.36
N THR A 22 3.94 -16.05 -14.48
CA THR A 22 4.78 -16.27 -15.66
C THR A 22 5.32 -17.71 -15.67
N PRO A 23 5.72 -18.25 -16.85
CA PRO A 23 6.32 -19.58 -16.92
C PRO A 23 7.54 -19.77 -16.00
N GLU A 24 8.33 -18.71 -15.83
CA GLU A 24 9.49 -18.69 -14.94
C GLU A 24 9.05 -18.80 -13.47
N GLN A 25 8.02 -18.05 -13.05
CA GLN A 25 7.49 -18.09 -11.69
C GLN A 25 6.84 -19.45 -11.37
N GLU A 26 6.14 -20.05 -12.33
CA GLU A 26 5.56 -21.37 -12.16
C GLU A 26 6.68 -22.42 -12.00
N THR A 27 7.75 -22.30 -12.80
CA THR A 27 8.93 -23.16 -12.66
C THR A 27 9.59 -22.98 -11.29
N GLU A 28 9.79 -21.74 -10.84
CA GLU A 28 10.33 -21.44 -9.52
C GLU A 28 9.48 -22.06 -8.41
N PHE A 29 8.16 -21.85 -8.45
CA PHE A 29 7.21 -22.40 -7.50
C PHE A 29 7.33 -23.92 -7.38
N HIS A 30 7.60 -24.64 -8.47
CA HIS A 30 7.76 -26.09 -8.42
C HIS A 30 9.08 -26.56 -7.81
N HIS A 31 10.18 -25.82 -8.03
CA HIS A 31 11.53 -26.23 -7.64
C HIS A 31 11.97 -25.68 -6.27
N ILE A 32 11.35 -24.61 -5.79
CA ILE A 32 11.70 -23.99 -4.52
C ILE A 32 11.44 -24.95 -3.36
N THR A 33 12.44 -25.08 -2.48
CA THR A 33 12.45 -26.03 -1.37
C THR A 33 12.13 -25.40 -0.02
N HIS A 34 12.16 -24.06 0.07
CA HIS A 34 11.96 -23.31 1.30
C HIS A 34 10.86 -22.26 1.11
N CYS A 35 10.12 -22.00 2.19
CA CYS A 35 9.10 -20.95 2.26
C CYS A 35 9.76 -19.57 2.23
N HIS A 36 9.28 -18.67 1.38
CA HIS A 36 9.85 -17.32 1.29
C HIS A 36 9.55 -16.43 2.52
N ILE A 37 8.57 -16.81 3.37
CA ILE A 37 8.17 -16.03 4.55
C ILE A 37 9.00 -16.41 5.79
N CYS A 38 9.08 -17.71 6.10
CA CYS A 38 9.75 -18.19 7.31
C CYS A 38 11.11 -18.85 7.03
N GLU A 39 11.48 -18.97 5.76
CA GLU A 39 12.74 -19.56 5.27
C GLU A 39 12.94 -21.03 5.66
N GLN A 40 11.91 -21.70 6.19
CA GLN A 40 11.95 -23.12 6.56
C GLN A 40 11.60 -24.01 5.36
N PRO A 41 12.15 -25.24 5.30
CA PRO A 41 11.87 -26.17 4.20
C PRO A 41 10.39 -26.57 4.14
N PHE A 42 9.94 -26.97 2.96
CA PHE A 42 8.64 -27.62 2.79
C PHE A 42 8.71 -29.08 3.21
N ASP A 43 7.83 -29.46 4.14
CA ASP A 43 7.64 -30.86 4.50
C ASP A 43 6.76 -31.58 3.48
N ILE A 44 6.90 -32.91 3.39
CA ILE A 44 6.09 -33.79 2.52
C ILE A 44 4.58 -33.62 2.78
N SER A 45 4.20 -33.23 4.01
CA SER A 45 2.81 -33.04 4.43
C SER A 45 2.29 -31.61 4.30
N ASN A 46 3.16 -30.61 4.10
CA ASN A 46 2.74 -29.22 4.04
C ASN A 46 2.40 -28.82 2.60
N ASN A 47 1.15 -28.40 2.39
CA ASN A 47 0.73 -27.86 1.10
C ASN A 47 1.48 -26.55 0.84
N ARG A 48 2.31 -26.56 -0.19
CA ARG A 48 2.96 -25.37 -0.73
C ARG A 48 1.91 -24.54 -1.47
N VAL A 49 1.73 -23.29 -1.04
CA VAL A 49 0.75 -22.34 -1.63
C VAL A 49 1.47 -21.16 -2.27
N ARG A 50 0.78 -20.48 -3.18
CA ARG A 50 1.28 -19.28 -3.85
C ARG A 50 0.85 -18.06 -3.04
N ASP A 51 1.83 -17.31 -2.53
CA ASP A 51 1.60 -16.03 -1.86
C ASP A 51 1.73 -14.88 -2.87
N HIS A 52 0.89 -13.87 -2.69
CA HIS A 52 0.87 -12.69 -3.56
C HIS A 52 0.54 -11.44 -2.77
N ASP A 53 0.92 -10.32 -3.34
CA ASP A 53 0.60 -9.01 -2.80
C ASP A 53 -0.86 -8.66 -3.05
N HIS A 54 -1.64 -8.42 -1.98
CA HIS A 54 -3.06 -8.16 -2.10
C HIS A 54 -3.42 -6.79 -2.70
N LEU A 55 -2.47 -5.84 -2.75
CA LEU A 55 -2.65 -4.50 -3.31
C LEU A 55 -2.26 -4.43 -4.79
N THR A 56 -1.34 -5.28 -5.24
CA THR A 56 -0.84 -5.28 -6.63
C THR A 56 -1.21 -6.53 -7.42
N GLY A 57 -1.60 -7.63 -6.76
CA GLY A 57 -1.85 -8.93 -7.39
C GLY A 57 -0.58 -9.74 -7.68
N ILE A 58 0.61 -9.16 -7.47
CA ILE A 58 1.89 -9.71 -7.91
C ILE A 58 2.32 -10.88 -7.01
N TYR A 59 2.71 -11.99 -7.64
CA TYR A 59 3.28 -13.15 -6.97
C TYR A 59 4.57 -12.80 -6.21
N ARG A 60 4.65 -13.21 -4.93
CA ARG A 60 5.81 -12.96 -4.05
C ARG A 60 6.69 -14.20 -3.88
N GLY A 61 6.08 -15.37 -3.81
CA GLY A 61 6.82 -16.60 -3.62
C GLY A 61 5.97 -17.76 -3.12
N ALA A 62 6.62 -18.91 -2.98
CA ALA A 62 6.00 -20.08 -2.38
C ALA A 62 6.00 -19.94 -0.85
N ALA A 63 4.88 -20.25 -0.21
CA ALA A 63 4.73 -20.20 1.22
C ALA A 63 4.12 -21.50 1.76
N HIS A 64 4.33 -21.78 3.05
CA HIS A 64 3.48 -22.74 3.75
C HIS A 64 2.07 -22.15 3.84
N GLU A 65 1.03 -22.99 3.77
CA GLU A 65 -0.37 -22.55 3.95
C GLU A 65 -0.54 -21.72 5.23
N GLY A 66 0.02 -22.20 6.35
CA GLY A 66 -0.03 -21.48 7.62
C GLY A 66 0.75 -20.16 7.60
N CYS A 67 1.87 -20.07 6.89
CA CYS A 67 2.60 -18.81 6.75
C CYS A 67 1.80 -17.81 5.92
N ASN A 68 1.24 -18.25 4.79
CA ASN A 68 0.44 -17.43 3.88
C ASN A 68 -0.79 -16.83 4.58
N ILE A 69 -1.56 -17.66 5.30
CA ILE A 69 -2.79 -17.19 5.99
C ILE A 69 -2.46 -16.19 7.11
N ASN A 70 -1.34 -16.38 7.80
CA ASN A 70 -0.94 -15.52 8.92
C ASN A 70 -0.06 -14.34 8.49
N TYR A 71 0.34 -14.27 7.22
CA TYR A 71 1.13 -13.16 6.73
C TYR A 71 0.26 -11.91 6.66
N GLN A 72 0.66 -10.88 7.40
CA GLN A 72 -0.04 -9.60 7.41
C GLN A 72 0.74 -8.61 6.57
N ASP A 73 0.11 -8.16 5.49
CA ASP A 73 0.59 -7.04 4.70
C ASP A 73 0.49 -5.74 5.50
N SER A 74 1.57 -5.41 6.21
CA SER A 74 1.64 -4.16 6.96
C SER A 74 1.88 -3.00 5.99
N HIS A 75 0.82 -2.24 5.74
CA HIS A 75 0.89 -0.97 5.02
C HIS A 75 0.78 0.18 6.02
N ILE A 76 1.82 0.99 6.13
CA ILE A 76 1.82 2.18 6.99
C ILE A 76 1.31 3.37 6.19
N ILE A 77 0.13 3.88 6.54
CA ILE A 77 -0.36 5.17 6.03
C ILE A 77 0.14 6.28 6.96
N PRO A 78 1.11 7.12 6.56
CA PRO A 78 1.60 8.18 7.42
C PRO A 78 0.55 9.29 7.56
N VAL A 79 0.01 9.45 8.77
CA VAL A 79 -0.89 10.57 9.11
C VAL A 79 -0.13 11.60 9.93
N VAL A 80 0.33 12.68 9.27
CA VAL A 80 1.13 13.74 9.90
C VAL A 80 0.28 14.72 10.70
N PHE A 81 -0.94 15.00 10.25
CA PHE A 81 -1.92 15.83 10.93
C PHE A 81 -3.34 15.41 10.56
N HIS A 82 -4.28 15.63 11.48
CA HIS A 82 -5.70 15.39 11.28
C HIS A 82 -6.46 16.70 11.49
N ASN A 83 -7.40 17.01 10.58
CA ASN A 83 -8.25 18.20 10.63
C ASN A 83 -7.50 19.55 10.71
N LEU A 84 -7.29 20.20 9.56
CA LEU A 84 -6.71 21.53 9.48
C LEU A 84 -7.70 22.67 9.79
N SER A 85 -8.94 22.36 10.21
CA SER A 85 -9.94 23.38 10.52
C SER A 85 -9.50 24.23 11.72
N GLY A 86 -9.52 25.55 11.56
CA GLY A 86 -9.07 26.49 12.59
C GLY A 86 -7.56 26.78 12.58
N TYR A 87 -6.79 26.16 11.68
CA TYR A 87 -5.39 26.49 11.42
C TYR A 87 -5.23 27.17 10.05
N ASP A 88 -4.19 28.01 9.92
CA ASP A 88 -3.84 28.60 8.63
C ASP A 88 -3.18 27.55 7.73
N SER A 89 -3.98 26.78 6.98
CA SER A 89 -3.48 25.75 6.06
C SER A 89 -2.94 26.28 4.74
N HIS A 90 -3.06 27.60 4.47
CA HIS A 90 -2.70 28.18 3.18
C HIS A 90 -1.23 28.01 2.86
N PHE A 91 -0.35 28.16 3.86
CA PHE A 91 1.08 28.01 3.63
C PHE A 91 1.43 26.59 3.18
N ILE A 92 0.80 25.57 3.79
CA ILE A 92 1.00 24.15 3.44
C ILE A 92 0.51 23.90 2.02
N ILE A 93 -0.73 24.32 1.70
CA ILE A 93 -1.34 24.08 0.39
C ILE A 93 -0.55 24.80 -0.71
N LYS A 94 -0.12 26.04 -0.45
CA LYS A 94 0.71 26.82 -1.37
C LYS A 94 2.03 26.13 -1.64
N ASP A 95 2.73 25.68 -0.59
CA ASP A 95 4.00 24.98 -0.72
C ASP A 95 3.85 23.67 -1.50
N LEU A 96 2.81 22.89 -1.20
CA LEU A 96 2.46 21.66 -1.93
C LEU A 96 2.13 21.93 -3.42
N ALA A 97 1.53 23.07 -3.74
CA ALA A 97 1.22 23.43 -5.11
C ALA A 97 2.44 23.90 -5.90
N THR A 98 3.42 24.55 -5.24
CA THR A 98 4.57 25.16 -5.91
C THR A 98 5.80 24.25 -5.94
N ASN A 99 6.09 23.54 -4.85
CA ASN A 99 7.36 22.85 -4.66
C ASN A 99 7.30 21.36 -5.00
N PHE A 100 6.09 20.79 -5.00
CA PHE A 100 5.88 19.38 -5.35
C PHE A 100 5.22 19.30 -6.72
N LYS A 101 5.74 18.45 -7.61
CA LYS A 101 5.11 18.20 -8.91
C LYS A 101 3.76 17.50 -8.75
N GLY A 102 2.89 17.67 -9.74
CA GLY A 102 1.56 17.05 -9.78
C GLY A 102 0.42 18.01 -9.42
N ARG A 103 -0.78 17.64 -9.82
CA ARG A 103 -1.97 18.49 -9.74
C ARG A 103 -2.46 18.64 -8.30
N VAL A 104 -2.97 19.82 -7.94
CA VAL A 104 -3.70 20.03 -6.68
C VAL A 104 -5.15 20.33 -7.01
N ASP A 105 -6.08 19.57 -6.42
CA ASP A 105 -7.51 19.86 -6.43
C ASP A 105 -7.93 20.47 -5.09
N LEU A 106 -8.76 21.51 -5.13
CA LEU A 106 -9.22 22.25 -3.97
C LEU A 106 -10.76 22.30 -3.94
N LEU A 107 -11.34 22.09 -2.77
CA LEU A 107 -12.75 22.37 -2.49
C LEU A 107 -12.86 23.56 -1.53
N PRO A 108 -12.87 24.81 -2.04
CA PRO A 108 -12.97 26.00 -1.20
C PRO A 108 -14.40 26.27 -0.72
N ILE A 109 -14.52 26.79 0.51
CA ILE A 109 -15.72 27.48 1.00
C ILE A 109 -15.63 28.96 0.62
N ASN A 110 -14.48 29.56 0.89
CA ASN A 110 -14.15 30.93 0.53
C ASN A 110 -12.63 31.05 0.31
N LYS A 111 -12.11 32.28 0.23
CA LYS A 111 -10.68 32.52 -0.02
C LYS A 111 -9.76 32.12 1.15
N GLU A 112 -10.32 31.94 2.34
CA GLU A 112 -9.60 31.65 3.59
C GLU A 112 -9.88 30.25 4.16
N HIS A 113 -10.91 29.57 3.66
CA HIS A 113 -11.35 28.29 4.21
C HIS A 113 -11.55 27.26 3.10
N TYR A 114 -10.88 26.13 3.23
CA TYR A 114 -10.99 24.97 2.36
C TYR A 114 -11.66 23.80 3.11
N ILE A 115 -12.59 23.12 2.44
CA ILE A 115 -13.20 21.87 2.93
C ILE A 115 -12.16 20.74 2.83
N SER A 116 -11.49 20.66 1.68
CA SER A 116 -10.46 19.68 1.42
C SER A 116 -9.51 20.17 0.33
N PHE A 117 -8.33 19.56 0.31
CA PHE A 117 -7.39 19.64 -0.79
C PHE A 117 -6.85 18.24 -1.07
N THR A 118 -6.57 17.95 -2.34
CA THR A 118 -6.00 16.68 -2.79
C THR A 118 -4.78 16.98 -3.64
N LYS A 119 -3.63 16.41 -3.27
CA LYS A 119 -2.42 16.45 -4.09
C LYS A 119 -2.31 15.14 -4.87
N HIS A 120 -2.31 15.22 -6.19
CA HIS A 120 -1.97 14.12 -7.08
C HIS A 120 -0.45 14.10 -7.24
N ILE A 121 0.17 12.96 -6.97
CA ILE A 121 1.61 12.76 -7.08
C ILE A 121 1.83 11.71 -8.16
N ASP A 122 2.57 12.05 -9.21
CA ASP A 122 2.91 11.11 -10.28
C ASP A 122 4.14 10.29 -9.85
N GLY A 123 3.90 9.04 -9.43
CA GLY A 123 4.94 8.07 -9.06
C GLY A 123 4.91 7.65 -7.59
N ASN A 124 5.19 6.36 -7.34
CA ASN A 124 5.25 5.70 -6.03
C ASN A 124 6.43 6.16 -5.14
N LEU A 125 6.73 7.46 -5.10
CA LEU A 125 7.84 7.99 -4.32
C LEU A 125 7.35 8.46 -2.95
N ILE A 126 6.86 7.53 -2.13
CA ILE A 126 6.88 7.76 -0.68
C ILE A 126 8.32 7.50 -0.23
N ILE A 127 9.18 8.52 -0.32
CA ILE A 127 10.50 8.47 0.30
C ILE A 127 10.27 8.68 1.78
N TYR A 128 10.32 7.61 2.57
CA TYR A 128 10.50 7.75 4.00
C TYR A 128 11.94 8.24 4.22
N PRO A 129 12.18 9.43 4.81
CA PRO A 129 13.50 9.70 5.36
C PRO A 129 13.74 8.63 6.42
N SER A 130 14.74 7.77 6.22
CA SER A 130 15.19 6.86 7.27
C SER A 130 15.37 7.69 8.54
N PRO A 131 14.86 7.25 9.70
CA PRO A 131 15.22 7.89 10.94
C PRO A 131 16.75 7.82 11.02
N ASN A 132 17.39 9.00 11.05
CA ASN A 132 18.76 9.04 11.49
C ASN A 132 18.74 8.56 12.95
N ILE A 133 19.45 7.44 13.17
CA ILE A 133 19.74 6.74 14.44
C ILE A 133 18.84 5.52 14.71
#